data_AF-A0A453T624-F1
#
_entry.id   AF-A0A453T624-F1
#
_cell.length_a   1.000
_cell.length_b   1.000
_cell.length_c   1.000
_cell.angle_alpha   90.00
_cell.angle_beta   90.00
_cell.angle_gamma   90.00
#
_symmetry.space_group_name_H-M   'P 1'
#
loop_
_entity.id
_entity.type
_entity.pdbx_description
1 polymer ?
#
loop_
_entity_poly.entity_id
_entity_poly.type
_entity_poly.pdbx_seq_one_letter_code
_entity_poly.pdbx_strand_id
1 'polypeptide(L)'
;MNLPAIYRSGFKCSKCNKSFTSKDVFLDLTVTSGIKEYSELKPARTELFRSPLVSFLYERGWRQNFNRSGFPGRDEEFQSVAGGILVDVSCGSGLFSRKFASSGAYSSVIALDFSENMLRQCYDYIKQEETPMNT
;
A
#
# COMPACT_ATOMS: atom_id res chain seq x y z
N MET A 1 8.10 4.06 15.30
CA MET A 1 7.51 2.71 15.11
C MET A 1 8.66 1.70 14.93
N ASN A 2 8.62 0.52 15.56
CA ASN A 2 9.72 -0.47 15.46
C ASN A 2 9.43 -1.48 14.32
N LEU A 3 9.82 -1.13 13.09
CA LEU A 3 9.54 -1.93 11.89
C LEU A 3 10.10 -3.36 11.96
N PRO A 4 11.36 -3.60 12.40
CA PRO A 4 11.87 -4.97 12.52
C PRO A 4 11.11 -5.84 13.53
N ALA A 5 10.55 -5.24 14.59
CA ALA A 5 9.69 -5.97 15.52
C ALA A 5 8.34 -6.30 14.88
N ILE A 6 7.74 -5.35 14.16
CA ILE A 6 6.46 -5.52 13.46
C ILE A 6 6.55 -6.64 12.43
N TYR A 7 7.58 -6.64 11.58
CA TYR A 7 7.76 -7.66 10.55
C TYR A 7 8.07 -9.05 11.11
N ARG A 8 8.52 -9.16 12.36
CA ARG A 8 8.75 -10.44 13.04
C ARG A 8 7.59 -10.85 13.95
N SER A 9 6.54 -10.04 14.05
CA SER A 9 5.39 -10.30 14.89
C SER A 9 4.26 -10.98 14.11
N GLY A 10 3.55 -11.88 14.77
CA GLY A 10 2.23 -12.34 14.34
C GLY A 10 1.15 -11.48 15.01
N PHE A 11 0.13 -11.10 14.26
CA PHE A 11 -1.00 -10.32 14.78
C PHE A 11 -2.18 -11.25 15.02
N LYS A 12 -2.87 -11.07 16.14
CA LYS A 12 -4.04 -11.91 16.47
C LYS A 12 -5.25 -11.03 16.70
N CYS A 13 -6.33 -11.28 15.96
CA CYS A 13 -7.59 -10.59 16.19
C CYS A 13 -8.19 -11.05 17.51
N SER A 14 -8.46 -10.13 18.45
CA SER A 14 -9.06 -10.43 19.74
C SER A 14 -10.51 -10.92 19.63
N LYS A 15 -11.21 -10.60 18.54
CA LYS A 15 -12.62 -10.94 18.33
C LYS A 15 -12.81 -12.32 17.72
N CYS A 16 -12.10 -12.63 16.62
CA CYS A 16 -12.25 -13.92 15.91
C CYS A 16 -11.09 -14.90 16.18
N ASN A 17 -10.11 -14.52 17.02
CA ASN A 17 -8.96 -15.34 17.39
C ASN A 17 -8.03 -15.74 16.22
N LYS A 18 -8.29 -15.22 15.01
CA LYS A 18 -7.49 -15.47 13.81
C LYS A 18 -6.12 -14.82 13.92
N SER A 19 -5.09 -15.58 13.58
CA SER A 19 -3.71 -15.10 13.46
C SER A 19 -3.43 -14.66 12.04
N PHE A 20 -2.70 -13.55 11.92
CA PHE A 20 -2.20 -12.96 10.70
C PHE A 20 -0.68 -12.92 10.77
N THR A 21 -0.03 -13.17 9.65
CA THR A 21 1.42 -13.25 9.57
C THR A 21 1.96 -12.12 8.71
N SER A 22 3.18 -11.69 9.01
CA SER A 22 3.96 -10.92 8.05
C SER A 22 4.31 -11.78 6.83
N LYS A 23 4.25 -11.18 5.64
CA LYS A 23 4.76 -11.71 4.38
C LYS A 23 5.87 -10.80 3.91
N ASP A 24 7.12 -11.21 4.10
CA ASP A 24 8.36 -10.52 3.71
C ASP A 24 8.40 -9.02 4.12
N VAL A 25 7.75 -8.16 3.33
CA VAL A 25 7.80 -6.70 3.35
C VAL A 25 6.46 -6.04 3.75
N PHE A 26 5.37 -6.82 3.88
CA PHE A 26 4.05 -6.34 4.29
C PHE A 26 3.34 -7.30 5.26
N LEU A 27 2.26 -6.84 5.88
CA LEU A 27 1.40 -7.66 6.75
C LEU A 27 0.19 -8.15 5.97
N ASP A 28 -0.04 -9.47 5.92
CA ASP A 28 -1.23 -10.02 5.27
C ASP A 28 -2.37 -10.12 6.28
N LEU A 29 -3.26 -9.14 6.25
CA LEU A 29 -4.45 -9.07 7.11
C LEU A 29 -5.71 -9.64 6.43
N THR A 30 -5.57 -10.26 5.25
CA THR A 30 -6.73 -10.79 4.53
C THR A 30 -7.34 -11.97 5.27
N VAL A 31 -8.66 -12.17 5.08
CA VAL A 31 -9.36 -13.35 5.61
C VAL A 31 -8.80 -14.64 5.00
N THR A 32 -8.10 -14.56 3.87
CA THR A 32 -7.44 -15.68 3.20
C THR A 32 -5.98 -15.86 3.59
N SER A 33 -5.41 -15.00 4.45
CA SER A 33 -4.03 -15.13 4.93
C SER A 33 -3.77 -16.53 5.48
N GLY A 34 -2.76 -17.22 4.91
CA GLY A 34 -2.37 -18.59 5.27
C GLY A 34 -3.26 -19.70 4.68
N ILE A 35 -4.34 -19.37 3.96
CA ILE A 35 -5.24 -20.33 3.33
C ILE A 35 -4.85 -20.45 1.85
N LYS A 36 -4.64 -21.68 1.35
CA LYS A 36 -4.30 -21.92 -0.07
C LYS A 36 -5.49 -21.69 -1.00
N GLU A 37 -6.71 -22.01 -0.54
CA GLU A 37 -7.92 -21.92 -1.34
C GLU A 37 -9.07 -21.35 -0.50
N TYR A 38 -9.43 -20.11 -0.78
CA TYR A 38 -10.73 -19.55 -0.45
C TYR A 38 -11.25 -18.92 -1.73
N SER A 39 -12.30 -19.52 -2.31
CA SER A 39 -12.97 -18.98 -3.49
C SER A 39 -13.92 -17.86 -3.06
N GLU A 40 -13.37 -16.73 -2.65
CA GLU A 40 -14.11 -15.49 -2.81
C GLU A 40 -14.39 -15.34 -4.31
N LEU A 41 -15.64 -15.10 -4.71
CA LEU A 41 -15.96 -14.69 -6.08
C LEU A 41 -15.13 -13.44 -6.37
N LYS A 42 -13.96 -13.61 -7.00
CA LYS A 42 -13.05 -12.50 -7.26
C LYS A 42 -13.57 -11.77 -8.48
N PRO A 43 -14.09 -10.53 -8.35
CA PRO A 43 -14.49 -9.78 -9.53
C PRO A 43 -13.28 -9.62 -10.46
N ALA A 44 -13.47 -9.79 -11.76
CA ALA A 44 -12.40 -9.68 -12.76
C ALA A 44 -11.62 -8.36 -12.65
N ARG A 45 -12.28 -7.27 -12.22
CA ARG A 45 -11.64 -5.96 -11.98
C ARG A 45 -10.60 -6.00 -10.85
N THR A 46 -10.86 -6.71 -9.76
CA THR A 46 -9.92 -6.83 -8.62
C THR A 46 -8.69 -7.64 -8.98
N GLU A 47 -8.85 -8.70 -9.79
CA GLU A 47 -7.73 -9.49 -10.31
C GLU A 47 -6.88 -8.70 -11.31
N LEU A 48 -7.49 -7.80 -12.09
CA LEU A 48 -6.76 -6.88 -12.95
C LEU A 48 -5.75 -6.03 -12.15
N PHE A 49 -6.16 -5.43 -11.02
CA PHE A 49 -5.25 -4.65 -10.16
C PHE A 49 -4.24 -5.48 -9.37
N ARG A 50 -4.44 -6.81 -9.30
CA ARG A 50 -3.44 -7.76 -8.80
C ARG A 50 -2.42 -8.15 -9.87
N SER A 51 -2.60 -7.78 -11.14
CA SER A 51 -1.64 -8.11 -12.18
C SER A 51 -0.33 -7.31 -12.03
N PRO A 52 0.85 -7.96 -12.14
CA PRO A 52 2.13 -7.27 -12.17
C PRO A 52 2.22 -6.22 -13.28
N LEU A 53 1.61 -6.49 -14.44
CA LEU A 53 1.60 -5.59 -15.59
C LEU A 53 0.82 -4.31 -15.29
N VAL A 54 -0.34 -4.46 -14.65
CA VAL A 54 -1.16 -3.30 -14.26
C VAL A 54 -0.44 -2.48 -13.21
N SER A 55 0.16 -3.13 -12.21
CA SER A 55 0.97 -2.44 -11.19
C SER A 55 2.10 -1.63 -11.84
N PHE A 56 2.87 -2.25 -12.75
CA PHE A 56 3.96 -1.60 -13.47
C PHE A 56 3.53 -0.38 -14.30
N LEU A 57 2.38 -0.50 -15.00
CA LEU A 57 1.82 0.56 -15.85
C LEU A 57 1.01 1.60 -15.07
N TYR A 58 0.65 1.33 -13.81
CA TYR A 58 -0.26 2.16 -13.02
C TYR A 58 0.26 3.60 -12.90
N GLU A 59 1.49 3.77 -12.40
CA GLU A 59 2.15 5.08 -12.34
C GLU A 59 2.75 5.51 -13.69
N ARG A 60 2.98 4.59 -14.64
CA ARG A 60 3.62 4.84 -15.96
C ARG A 60 2.64 5.17 -17.10
N GLY A 61 1.47 5.72 -16.78
CA GLY A 61 0.55 6.25 -17.80
C GLY A 61 -0.90 5.85 -17.62
N TRP A 62 -1.21 4.75 -16.92
CA TRP A 62 -2.61 4.39 -16.67
C TRP A 62 -3.30 5.45 -15.83
N ARG A 63 -2.69 5.83 -14.70
CA ARG A 63 -3.24 6.84 -13.80
C ARG A 63 -3.30 8.24 -14.43
N GLN A 64 -2.46 8.53 -15.43
CA GLN A 64 -2.51 9.79 -16.18
C GLN A 64 -3.83 9.94 -16.96
N ASN A 65 -4.46 8.84 -17.36
CA ASN A 65 -5.79 8.88 -17.96
C ASN A 65 -6.88 9.31 -16.96
N PHE A 66 -6.66 9.26 -15.64
CA PHE A 66 -7.63 9.75 -14.67
C PHE A 66 -7.75 11.28 -14.68
N ASN A 67 -6.72 12.01 -15.10
CA ASN A 67 -6.84 13.46 -15.31
C ASN A 67 -7.93 13.78 -16.33
N ARG A 68 -8.13 12.92 -17.35
CA ARG A 68 -9.22 13.06 -18.34
C ARG A 68 -10.62 12.82 -17.75
N SER A 69 -10.70 12.22 -16.56
CA SER A 69 -11.95 11.97 -15.83
C SER A 69 -12.17 12.96 -14.67
N GLY A 70 -11.38 14.04 -14.61
CA GLY A 70 -11.50 15.08 -13.59
C GLY A 70 -10.72 14.82 -12.30
N PHE A 71 -9.75 13.89 -12.30
CA PHE A 71 -8.88 13.69 -11.15
C PHE A 71 -7.91 14.88 -10.99
N PRO A 72 -7.98 15.65 -9.88
CA PRO A 72 -7.27 16.94 -9.74
C PRO A 72 -5.75 16.79 -9.53
N GLY A 73 -5.29 15.58 -9.19
CA GLY A 73 -3.86 15.27 -9.12
C GLY A 73 -3.33 15.23 -7.69
N ARG A 74 -2.05 14.85 -7.56
CA ARG A 74 -1.43 14.53 -6.25
C ARG A 74 -1.29 15.77 -5.34
N ASP A 75 -1.15 16.94 -5.93
CA ASP A 75 -0.87 18.17 -5.20
C ASP A 75 -2.15 18.87 -4.76
N GLU A 76 -3.21 18.80 -5.56
CA GLU A 76 -4.51 19.39 -5.24
C GLU A 76 -5.31 18.58 -4.20
N GLU A 77 -5.19 17.24 -4.20
CA GLU A 77 -5.81 16.37 -3.17
C GLU A 77 -5.13 16.46 -1.79
N PHE A 78 -3.99 17.14 -1.70
CA PHE A 78 -3.23 17.22 -0.46
C PHE A 78 -3.84 18.28 0.49
N GLN A 79 -5.00 17.96 1.08
CA GLN A 79 -5.54 18.71 2.21
C GLN A 79 -5.12 18.05 3.52
N SER A 80 -4.29 18.75 4.30
CA SER A 80 -3.66 18.21 5.49
C SER A 80 -4.53 18.40 6.73
N VAL A 81 -4.96 17.29 7.32
CA VAL A 81 -5.05 17.19 8.79
C VAL A 81 -3.68 16.68 9.24
N ALA A 82 -2.97 17.43 10.08
CA ALA A 82 -1.63 17.08 10.54
C ALA A 82 -1.66 16.35 11.89
N GLY A 83 -0.70 15.46 12.11
CA GLY A 83 -0.51 14.71 13.34
C GLY A 83 -1.06 13.29 13.31
N GLY A 84 -0.63 12.48 14.30
CA GLY A 84 -1.11 11.10 14.47
C GLY A 84 -0.56 10.11 13.44
N ILE A 85 -1.33 9.04 13.21
CA ILE A 85 -1.02 7.96 12.27
C ILE A 85 -1.97 8.10 11.08
N LEU A 86 -1.43 8.18 9.86
CA LEU A 86 -2.21 8.18 8.64
C LEU A 86 -2.32 6.77 8.07
N VAL A 87 -3.51 6.39 7.60
CA VAL A 87 -3.74 5.15 6.85
C VAL A 87 -4.19 5.51 5.45
N ASP A 88 -3.35 5.24 4.45
CA ASP A 88 -3.62 5.43 3.03
C ASP A 88 -4.26 4.16 2.47
N VAL A 89 -5.58 4.18 2.30
CA VAL A 89 -6.38 3.02 1.88
C VAL A 89 -6.46 2.95 0.36
N SER A 90 -6.24 1.76 -0.20
CA SER A 90 -6.11 1.55 -1.65
C SER A 90 -4.96 2.37 -2.23
N CYS A 91 -3.81 2.31 -1.55
CA CYS A 91 -2.65 3.14 -1.85
C CYS A 91 -2.00 2.85 -3.21
N GLY A 92 -2.34 1.72 -3.86
CA GLY A 92 -1.66 1.23 -5.04
C GLY A 92 -0.15 1.10 -4.77
N SER A 93 0.65 1.53 -5.73
CA SER A 93 2.12 1.60 -5.62
C SER A 93 2.64 2.73 -4.70
N GLY A 94 1.78 3.32 -3.86
CA GLY A 94 2.21 4.21 -2.77
C GLY A 94 2.51 5.64 -3.19
N LEU A 95 1.90 6.12 -4.27
CA LEU A 95 2.10 7.48 -4.79
C LEU A 95 1.84 8.58 -3.74
N PHE A 96 0.73 8.45 -3.00
CA PHE A 96 0.35 9.37 -1.94
C PHE A 96 1.02 9.02 -0.62
N SER A 97 1.03 7.74 -0.25
CA SER A 97 1.78 7.22 0.90
C SER A 97 3.20 7.80 1.01
N ARG A 98 3.98 7.79 -0.09
CA ARG A 98 5.33 8.37 -0.13
C ARG A 98 5.34 9.88 0.12
N LYS A 99 4.42 10.62 -0.48
CA LYS A 99 4.27 12.07 -0.25
C LYS A 99 3.86 12.40 1.19
N PHE A 100 2.95 11.63 1.76
CA PHE A 100 2.57 11.80 3.16
C PHE A 100 3.75 11.50 4.09
N ALA A 101 4.53 10.45 3.80
CA ALA A 101 5.71 10.10 4.60
C ALA A 101 6.78 11.20 4.53
N SER A 102 7.07 11.73 3.34
CA SER A 102 8.08 12.78 3.17
C SER A 102 7.65 14.16 3.69
N SER A 103 6.36 14.40 3.88
CA SER A 103 5.84 15.68 4.41
C SER A 103 6.22 15.95 5.86
N GLY A 104 6.58 14.92 6.64
CA GLY A 104 6.82 15.03 8.08
C GLY A 104 5.57 15.40 8.90
N ALA A 105 4.39 15.51 8.29
CA ALA A 105 3.16 15.93 8.95
C ALA A 105 2.55 14.84 9.85
N TYR A 106 3.02 13.60 9.74
CA TYR A 106 2.47 12.43 10.45
C TYR A 106 3.57 11.71 11.24
N SER A 107 3.20 11.14 12.39
CA SER A 107 4.11 10.32 13.19
C SER A 107 4.41 8.96 12.52
N SER A 108 3.50 8.49 11.67
CA SER A 108 3.63 7.27 10.85
C SER A 108 2.61 7.29 9.72
N VAL A 109 2.96 6.67 8.59
CA VAL A 109 2.06 6.44 7.44
C VAL A 109 1.96 4.94 7.20
N ILE A 110 0.75 4.42 7.09
CA ILE A 110 0.45 3.02 6.79
C ILE A 110 -0.16 2.95 5.40
N ALA A 111 0.56 2.35 4.46
CA ALA A 111 0.09 2.06 3.12
C ALA A 111 -0.70 0.74 3.12
N LEU A 112 -1.97 0.78 2.71
CA LEU A 112 -2.87 -0.38 2.69
C LEU A 112 -3.41 -0.61 1.28
N ASP A 113 -3.17 -1.80 0.73
CA ASP A 113 -3.75 -2.24 -0.54
C ASP A 113 -4.09 -3.74 -0.49
N PHE A 114 -5.04 -4.15 -1.31
CA PHE A 114 -5.40 -5.56 -1.46
C PHE A 114 -4.44 -6.31 -2.39
N SER A 115 -3.77 -5.61 -3.29
CA SER A 115 -2.83 -6.17 -4.25
C SER A 115 -1.43 -6.29 -3.65
N GLU A 116 -0.98 -7.53 -3.48
CA GLU A 116 0.39 -7.83 -3.03
C GLU A 116 1.44 -7.21 -3.97
N ASN A 117 1.15 -7.16 -5.28
CA ASN A 117 2.06 -6.58 -6.27
C ASN A 117 2.17 -5.06 -6.13
N MET A 118 1.06 -4.37 -5.82
CA MET A 118 1.07 -2.95 -5.52
C MET A 118 1.88 -2.65 -4.25
N LEU A 119 1.68 -3.45 -3.19
CA LEU A 119 2.44 -3.30 -1.94
C LEU A 119 3.94 -3.55 -2.13
N ARG A 120 4.34 -4.55 -2.94
CA ARG A 120 5.75 -4.79 -3.28
C ARG A 120 6.34 -3.61 -4.04
N GLN A 121 5.65 -3.07 -5.04
CA GLN A 121 6.12 -1.89 -5.77
C GLN A 121 6.19 -0.65 -4.88
N CYS A 122 5.21 -0.44 -4.00
CA CYS A 122 5.23 0.63 -3.00
C CYS A 122 6.50 0.55 -2.14
N TYR A 123 6.81 -0.65 -1.62
CA TYR A 123 8.01 -0.89 -0.83
C TYR A 123 9.31 -0.63 -1.61
N ASP A 124 9.39 -1.11 -2.86
CA ASP A 124 10.57 -0.89 -3.71
C ASP A 124 10.80 0.59 -4.00
N TYR A 125 9.72 1.35 -4.26
CA TYR A 125 9.79 2.78 -4.47
C TYR A 125 10.19 3.56 -3.21
N ILE A 126 9.68 3.17 -2.04
CA ILE A 126 10.11 3.76 -0.76
C ILE A 126 11.62 3.58 -0.60
N LYS A 127 12.16 2.38 -0.85
CA LYS A 127 13.60 2.13 -0.77
C LYS A 127 14.41 2.98 -1.75
N GLN A 128 13.93 3.15 -2.97
CA GLN A 128 14.61 3.96 -3.99
C GLN A 128 14.67 5.44 -3.60
N GLU A 129 13.63 5.97 -2.96
CA GLU A 129 13.58 7.37 -2.50
C GLU A 129 14.34 7.59 -1.17
N GLU A 130 14.44 6.57 -0.31
CA GLU A 130 15.25 6.62 0.93
C GLU A 130 16.75 6.47 0.66
N THR A 131 17.13 5.83 -0.46
CA THR A 131 18.53 5.75 -0.88
C THR A 131 18.91 7.07 -1.54
N PRO A 132 19.78 7.91 -0.93
CA PRO A 132 20.22 9.11 -1.62
C PRO A 132 20.89 8.68 -2.92
N MET A 133 20.51 9.29 -4.05
CA MET A 133 21.35 9.21 -5.24
C MET A 133 22.72 9.77 -4.85
N ASN A 134 23.69 8.88 -4.61
CA ASN A 134 25.08 9.25 -4.65
C ASN A 134 25.39 9.62 -6.10
N THR A 135 25.44 10.93 -6.34
CA THR A 135 26.00 11.66 -7.50
C THR A 135 25.43 11.38 -8.88
#